data_AF-A0A397GKY9-F1
#
_entry.id   AF-A0A397GKY9-F1
#
_cell.length_a   1.000
_cell.length_b   1.000
_cell.length_c   1.000
_cell.angle_alpha   90.00
_cell.angle_beta   90.00
_cell.angle_gamma   90.00
#
_symmetry.space_group_name_H-M   'P 1'
#
loop_
_entity.id
_entity.type
_entity.pdbx_description
1 polymer ?
#
loop_
_entity_poly.entity_id
_entity_poly.type
_entity_poly.pdbx_seq_one_letter_code
_entity_poly.pdbx_strand_id
1 'polypeptide(L)'
;MTNQLSLSEACEIAKKHGGECLSSEYKNNITHMLWRCSNNHIWSAPLLNIKYRNNWCSKCKTENKLKFAKELAHKKGGECLSAEYYNNITPMLWSCAKGHQWRARFHNIRDGTWCPFCLGRNRTIRDMQIFAQARNGDCISDKYYNTHTKLEWCCNKGHTWIAQPNNIIQGRWCPYCPYKLENLCREIVTKYLGKPPSKNRRPDFLKTPEHPTGLELDIPYYDLGFVIEVQGE
;
A
#
# COMPACT_ATOMS: atom_id res chain seq x y z
N MET A 1 -0.08 60.11 12.63
CA MET A 1 1.24 59.82 13.24
C MET A 1 1.83 58.62 12.53
N THR A 2 2.73 58.85 11.58
CA THR A 2 3.44 57.80 10.84
C THR A 2 4.43 57.14 11.79
N ASN A 3 4.15 55.89 12.16
CA ASN A 3 4.98 55.10 13.06
C ASN A 3 6.35 54.85 12.39
N GLN A 4 7.35 55.64 12.76
CA GLN A 4 8.65 55.63 12.09
C GLN A 4 9.43 54.41 12.56
N LEU A 5 9.43 53.38 11.71
CA LEU A 5 10.17 52.14 11.92
C LEU A 5 11.66 52.44 12.20
N SER A 6 12.27 51.78 13.19
CA SER A 6 13.66 52.01 13.63
C SER A 6 14.46 50.70 13.80
N LEU A 7 15.79 50.81 13.96
CA LEU A 7 16.65 49.66 14.24
C LEU A 7 16.28 48.96 15.56
N SER A 8 15.92 49.71 16.60
CA SER A 8 15.47 49.16 17.88
C SER A 8 14.23 48.29 17.70
N GLU A 9 13.26 48.78 16.91
CA GLU A 9 12.04 48.02 16.61
C GLU A 9 12.33 46.73 15.84
N ALA A 10 13.28 46.76 14.90
CA ALA A 10 13.73 45.55 14.19
C ALA A 10 14.27 44.49 15.16
N CYS A 11 15.13 44.90 16.10
CA CYS A 11 15.68 44.02 17.13
C CYS A 11 14.60 43.47 18.06
N GLU A 12 13.64 44.29 18.48
CA GLU A 12 12.52 43.85 19.32
C GLU A 12 11.61 42.83 18.62
N ILE A 13 11.27 43.08 17.35
CA ILE A 13 10.44 42.14 16.55
C ILE A 13 11.17 40.81 16.38
N ALA A 14 12.49 40.85 16.12
CA ALA A 14 13.27 39.62 16.03
C ALA A 14 13.23 38.81 17.34
N LYS A 15 13.42 39.47 18.48
CA LYS A 15 13.33 38.83 19.81
C LYS A 15 11.95 38.24 20.08
N LYS A 16 10.85 38.93 19.71
CA LYS A 16 9.48 38.41 19.83
C LYS A 16 9.26 37.11 19.04
N HIS A 17 9.96 36.96 17.91
CA HIS A 17 9.95 35.73 17.11
C HIS A 17 11.01 34.70 17.53
N GLY A 18 11.69 34.90 18.67
CA GLY A 18 12.74 34.01 19.16
C GLY A 18 14.00 34.01 18.29
N GLY A 19 14.30 35.14 17.64
CA GLY A 19 15.49 35.31 16.82
C GLY A 19 16.14 36.67 17.02
N GLU A 20 16.97 37.08 16.07
CA GLU A 20 17.84 38.24 16.16
C GLU A 20 17.89 39.02 14.84
N CYS A 21 18.06 40.34 14.96
CA CYS A 21 18.44 41.20 13.85
C CYS A 21 19.97 41.32 13.85
N LEU A 22 20.61 40.99 12.73
CA LEU A 22 22.07 41.02 12.58
C LEU A 22 22.57 42.31 11.90
N SER A 23 21.67 43.15 11.38
CA SER A 23 22.04 44.44 10.79
C SER A 23 22.37 45.45 11.88
N SER A 24 23.45 46.22 11.70
CA SER A 24 23.88 47.29 12.60
C SER A 24 23.26 48.66 12.29
N GLU A 25 22.62 48.80 11.12
CA GLU A 25 22.05 50.05 10.63
C GLU A 25 20.65 49.85 10.05
N TYR A 26 19.81 50.88 10.17
CA TYR A 26 18.49 50.93 9.57
C TYR A 26 18.37 52.17 8.67
N LYS A 27 18.07 51.95 7.39
CA LYS A 27 17.88 53.02 6.40
C LYS A 27 16.41 53.38 6.22
N ASN A 28 15.59 52.37 5.90
CA ASN A 28 14.15 52.47 5.73
C ASN A 28 13.53 51.06 5.79
N ASN A 29 12.21 50.97 5.71
CA ASN A 29 11.46 49.73 5.94
C ASN A 29 11.45 48.74 4.77
N ILE A 30 11.87 49.19 3.57
CA ILE A 30 11.98 48.36 2.36
C ILE A 30 13.41 47.87 2.13
N THR A 31 14.41 48.51 2.74
CA THR A 31 15.80 48.07 2.65
C THR A 31 15.95 46.73 3.37
N HIS A 32 16.64 45.80 2.71
CA HIS A 32 16.89 44.48 3.26
C HIS A 32 17.76 44.56 4.52
N MET A 33 17.34 43.84 5.55
CA MET A 33 18.10 43.63 6.78
C MET A 33 18.42 42.14 6.92
N LEU A 34 19.46 41.80 7.67
CA LEU A 34 19.84 40.43 7.99
C LEU A 34 19.19 39.98 9.29
N TRP A 35 18.65 38.76 9.26
CA TRP A 35 17.90 38.16 10.35
C TRP A 35 18.40 36.76 10.63
N ARG A 36 18.30 36.32 11.90
CA ARG A 36 18.61 34.97 12.34
C ARG A 36 17.45 34.44 13.19
N CYS A 37 17.00 33.21 12.96
CA CYS A 37 16.01 32.56 13.83
C CYS A 37 16.68 31.67 14.87
N SER A 38 15.89 31.12 15.81
CA SER A 38 16.34 30.16 16.82
C SER A 38 17.02 28.90 16.26
N ASN A 39 16.67 28.49 15.03
CA ASN A 39 17.30 27.36 14.34
C ASN A 39 18.56 27.79 13.56
N ASN A 40 19.12 28.97 13.83
CA ASN A 40 20.30 29.53 13.17
C ASN A 40 20.19 29.75 11.65
N HIS A 41 18.98 29.73 11.09
CA HIS A 41 18.80 30.15 9.70
C HIS A 41 19.01 31.64 9.58
N ILE A 42 19.88 32.04 8.66
CA ILE A 42 20.13 33.43 8.30
C ILE A 42 19.43 33.73 6.99
N TRP A 43 18.73 34.86 6.92
CA TRP A 43 18.11 35.35 5.68
C TRP A 43 18.11 36.88 5.59
N SER A 44 17.89 37.37 4.37
CA SER A 44 17.80 38.78 4.04
C SER A 44 16.34 39.13 3.70
N ALA A 45 15.75 40.09 4.42
CA ALA A 45 14.39 40.55 4.17
C ALA A 45 14.18 41.99 4.67
N PRO A 46 13.25 42.76 4.08
CA PRO A 46 12.86 44.05 4.61
C PRO A 46 12.08 43.95 5.94
N LEU A 47 12.27 44.93 6.83
CA LEU A 47 11.51 45.05 8.09
C LEU A 47 9.99 45.08 7.85
N LEU A 48 9.53 45.70 6.75
CA LEU A 48 8.13 45.70 6.35
C LEU A 48 7.56 44.27 6.22
N ASN A 49 8.30 43.36 5.57
CA ASN A 49 7.84 41.98 5.39
C ASN A 49 7.83 41.22 6.72
N ILE A 50 8.82 41.45 7.57
CA ILE A 50 8.90 40.81 8.88
C ILE A 50 7.74 41.24 9.78
N LYS A 51 7.40 42.53 9.79
CA LYS A 51 6.34 43.09 10.66
C LYS A 51 4.94 42.70 10.20
N TYR A 52 4.70 42.69 8.89
CA TYR A 52 3.34 42.57 8.34
C TYR A 52 3.04 41.23 7.67
N ARG A 53 4.05 40.44 7.29
CA ARG A 53 3.81 39.08 6.79
C ARG A 53 3.95 38.08 7.94
N ASN A 54 2.97 37.20 8.06
CA ASN A 54 2.95 36.12 9.05
C ASN A 54 3.93 34.97 8.69
N ASN A 55 5.18 35.31 8.36
CA ASN A 55 6.23 34.37 7.95
C ASN A 55 7.60 34.89 8.39
N TRP A 56 7.98 34.57 9.62
CA TRP A 56 9.26 34.93 10.21
C TRP A 56 10.43 34.27 9.48
N CYS A 57 10.48 32.93 9.44
CA CYS A 57 11.55 32.17 8.79
C CYS A 57 10.96 31.13 7.82
N SER A 58 11.21 31.30 6.53
CA SER A 58 10.70 30.40 5.49
C SER A 58 11.28 28.99 5.58
N LYS A 59 12.58 28.85 5.90
CA LYS A 59 13.24 27.56 6.10
C LYS A 59 12.59 26.78 7.25
N CYS A 60 12.43 27.39 8.43
CA CYS A 60 11.71 26.77 9.54
C CYS A 60 10.27 26.40 9.17
N LYS A 61 9.55 27.24 8.42
CA LYS A 61 8.19 26.93 7.96
C LYS A 61 8.18 25.67 7.09
N THR A 62 9.13 25.54 6.17
CA THR A 62 9.28 24.38 5.29
C THR A 62 9.66 23.12 6.07
N GLU A 63 10.66 23.20 6.95
CA GLU A 63 11.07 22.07 7.80
C GLU A 63 9.95 21.59 8.72
N ASN A 64 9.20 22.51 9.32
CA ASN A 64 8.04 22.17 10.15
C ASN A 64 6.95 21.48 9.32
N LYS A 65 6.75 21.87 8.05
CA LYS A 65 5.82 21.17 7.15
C LYS A 65 6.28 19.76 6.84
N LEU A 66 7.56 19.56 6.58
CA LEU A 66 8.13 18.22 6.39
C LEU A 66 7.98 17.36 7.66
N LYS A 67 8.28 17.92 8.83
CA LYS A 67 8.11 17.22 10.11
C LYS A 67 6.66 16.80 10.33
N PHE A 68 5.72 17.71 10.10
CA PHE A 68 4.30 17.42 10.18
C PHE A 68 3.86 16.34 9.18
N ALA A 69 4.42 16.34 7.97
CA ALA A 69 4.17 15.29 6.98
C ALA A 69 4.67 13.91 7.44
N LYS A 70 5.87 13.85 8.03
CA LYS A 70 6.42 12.61 8.60
C LYS A 70 5.57 12.09 9.76
N GLU A 71 5.17 12.98 10.68
CA GLU A 71 4.29 12.62 11.80
C GLU A 71 2.92 12.14 11.33
N LEU A 72 2.32 12.81 10.34
CA LEU A 72 1.05 12.43 9.74
C LEU A 72 1.14 11.04 9.10
N ALA A 73 2.22 10.77 8.36
CA ALA A 73 2.44 9.46 7.76
C ALA A 73 2.52 8.36 8.82
N HIS A 74 3.27 8.61 9.90
CA HIS A 74 3.39 7.67 11.00
C HIS A 74 2.03 7.38 11.67
N LYS A 75 1.23 8.42 11.93
CA LYS A 75 -0.15 8.28 12.45
C LYS A 75 -1.07 7.48 11.53
N LYS A 76 -0.81 7.47 10.23
CA LYS A 76 -1.55 6.70 9.22
C LYS A 76 -0.96 5.29 8.99
N GLY A 77 0.03 4.88 9.78
CA GLY A 77 0.65 3.56 9.66
C GLY A 77 1.56 3.44 8.45
N GLY A 78 2.37 4.47 8.17
CA GLY A 78 3.40 4.42 7.14
C GLY A 78 4.40 5.56 7.27
N GLU A 79 5.04 5.95 6.17
CA GLU A 79 6.15 6.90 6.21
C GLU A 79 6.07 7.94 5.09
N CYS A 80 6.61 9.13 5.36
CA CYS A 80 6.88 10.12 4.33
C CYS A 80 8.34 9.96 3.91
N LEU A 81 8.56 9.48 2.69
CA LEU A 81 9.89 9.17 2.14
C LEU A 81 10.57 10.39 1.52
N SER A 82 9.90 11.55 1.49
CA SER A 82 10.49 12.77 0.94
C SER A 82 11.52 13.35 1.91
N ALA A 83 12.69 13.70 1.39
CA ALA A 83 13.73 14.38 2.17
C ALA A 83 13.40 15.86 2.42
N GLU A 84 12.63 16.48 1.52
CA GLU A 84 12.33 17.92 1.54
C GLU A 84 10.86 18.19 1.21
N TYR A 85 10.38 19.36 1.64
CA TYR A 85 9.08 19.91 1.24
C TYR A 85 9.32 21.17 0.41
N TYR A 86 8.89 21.19 -0.85
CA TYR A 86 9.11 22.36 -1.71
C TYR A 86 7.95 23.36 -1.63
N ASN A 87 6.72 22.88 -1.83
CA ASN A 87 5.51 23.69 -1.86
C ASN A 87 4.26 22.78 -1.73
N ASN A 88 3.06 23.38 -1.77
CA ASN A 88 1.79 22.67 -1.58
C ASN A 88 1.28 21.91 -2.83
N ILE A 89 1.89 22.11 -4.00
CA ILE A 89 1.49 21.50 -5.27
C ILE A 89 2.41 20.35 -5.69
N THR A 90 3.68 20.37 -5.27
CA THR A 90 4.67 19.34 -5.53
C THR A 90 4.30 18.07 -4.75
N PRO A 91 4.08 16.94 -5.44
CA PRO A 91 3.81 15.67 -4.77
C PRO A 91 4.99 15.22 -3.92
N MET A 92 4.68 14.75 -2.72
CA MET A 92 5.62 14.07 -1.84
C MET A 92 5.52 12.56 -2.08
N LEU A 93 6.60 11.84 -1.81
CA LEU A 93 6.66 10.38 -1.81
C LEU A 93 6.26 9.82 -0.43
N TRP A 94 5.36 8.85 -0.43
CA TRP A 94 4.77 8.22 0.75
C TRP A 94 4.88 6.70 0.67
N SER A 95 4.86 6.04 1.83
CA SER A 95 4.73 4.59 1.94
C SER A 95 3.67 4.21 2.99
N CYS A 96 3.04 3.05 2.84
CA CYS A 96 2.15 2.46 3.85
C CYS A 96 2.76 1.19 4.46
N ALA A 97 2.17 0.68 5.54
CA ALA A 97 2.56 -0.57 6.19
C ALA A 97 2.61 -1.80 5.27
N LYS A 98 1.82 -1.83 4.19
CA LYS A 98 1.86 -2.93 3.19
C LYS A 98 3.01 -2.78 2.19
N GLY A 99 3.83 -1.74 2.32
CA GLY A 99 4.99 -1.48 1.46
C GLY A 99 4.65 -0.85 0.12
N HIS A 100 3.43 -0.36 -0.09
CA HIS A 100 3.09 0.45 -1.26
C HIS A 100 3.79 1.79 -1.18
N GLN A 101 4.34 2.26 -2.30
CA GLN A 101 4.90 3.60 -2.42
C GLN A 101 4.16 4.40 -3.49
N TRP A 102 3.86 5.66 -3.20
CA TRP A 102 3.15 6.52 -4.14
C TRP A 102 3.45 8.00 -3.96
N ARG A 103 3.21 8.76 -5.03
CA ARG A 103 3.36 10.21 -5.04
C ARG A 103 2.00 10.86 -4.86
N ALA A 104 1.88 11.75 -3.87
CA ALA A 104 0.66 12.52 -3.61
C ALA A 104 0.98 13.87 -2.97
N ARG A 105 0.14 14.88 -3.23
CA ARG A 105 0.23 16.19 -2.58
C ARG A 105 -0.11 16.07 -1.10
N PHE A 106 0.51 16.92 -0.27
CA PHE A 106 0.32 16.92 1.17
C PHE A 106 -1.17 17.01 1.60
N HIS A 107 -1.94 17.91 0.98
CA HIS A 107 -3.36 18.07 1.32
C HIS A 107 -4.21 16.83 0.99
N ASN A 108 -3.88 16.10 -0.08
CA ASN A 108 -4.58 14.84 -0.42
C ASN A 108 -4.36 13.76 0.64
N ILE A 109 -3.20 13.77 1.28
CA ILE A 109 -2.87 12.84 2.37
C ILE A 109 -3.52 13.25 3.69
N ARG A 110 -3.57 14.55 3.96
CA ARG A 110 -4.22 15.11 5.15
C ARG A 110 -5.73 14.92 5.12
N ASP A 111 -6.37 15.30 4.02
CA ASP A 111 -7.83 15.43 3.91
C ASP A 111 -8.48 14.30 3.11
N GLY A 112 -7.69 13.51 2.39
CA GLY A 112 -8.18 12.51 1.45
C GLY A 112 -7.78 11.07 1.81
N THR A 113 -7.61 10.26 0.77
CA THR A 113 -7.22 8.86 0.90
C THR A 113 -5.75 8.74 1.26
N TRP A 114 -5.47 7.89 2.26
CA TRP A 114 -4.10 7.54 2.63
C TRP A 114 -3.39 6.76 1.52
N CYS A 115 -3.68 5.47 1.35
CA CYS A 115 -3.02 4.62 0.36
C CYS A 115 -4.03 4.15 -0.72
N PRO A 116 -3.86 4.54 -2.00
CA PRO A 116 -4.79 4.17 -3.06
C PRO A 116 -4.72 2.68 -3.42
N PHE A 117 -3.60 2.02 -3.14
CA PHE A 117 -3.37 0.60 -3.36
C PHE A 117 -4.14 -0.24 -2.33
N CYS A 118 -4.09 0.18 -1.06
CA CYS A 118 -4.83 -0.48 0.03
C CYS A 118 -6.35 -0.39 -0.14
N LEU A 119 -6.87 0.68 -0.75
CA LEU A 119 -8.30 0.77 -1.13
C LEU A 119 -8.67 -0.16 -2.30
N GLY A 120 -7.71 -0.87 -2.90
CA GLY A 120 -7.95 -1.77 -4.01
C GLY A 120 -8.11 -1.09 -5.37
N ARG A 121 -7.86 0.22 -5.48
CA ARG A 121 -7.99 0.98 -6.75
C ARG A 121 -6.83 0.71 -7.71
N ASN A 122 -5.63 0.50 -7.18
CA ASN A 122 -4.42 0.22 -7.96
C ASN A 122 -3.68 -0.94 -7.29
N ARG A 123 -3.96 -2.18 -7.65
CA ARG A 123 -3.21 -3.32 -7.09
C ARG A 123 -1.88 -3.50 -7.84
N THR A 124 -0.90 -4.06 -7.15
CA THR A 124 0.46 -4.34 -7.66
C THR A 124 0.75 -5.83 -7.59
N ILE A 125 1.86 -6.28 -8.20
CA ILE A 125 2.32 -7.67 -8.00
C ILE A 125 2.62 -7.96 -6.53
N ARG A 126 3.13 -6.97 -5.78
CA ARG A 126 3.36 -7.08 -4.33
C ARG A 126 2.08 -7.36 -3.57
N ASP A 127 0.95 -6.78 -3.99
CA ASP A 127 -0.35 -7.13 -3.41
C ASP A 127 -0.67 -8.61 -3.61
N MET A 128 -0.42 -9.15 -4.81
CA MET A 128 -0.67 -10.56 -5.12
C MET A 128 0.18 -11.48 -4.26
N GLN A 129 1.45 -11.13 -4.06
CA GLN A 129 2.36 -11.82 -3.15
C GLN A 129 1.85 -11.78 -1.71
N ILE A 130 1.38 -10.63 -1.21
CA ILE A 130 0.79 -10.51 0.13
C ILE A 130 -0.49 -11.37 0.25
N PHE A 131 -1.36 -11.40 -0.78
CA PHE A 131 -2.55 -12.26 -0.78
C PHE A 131 -2.21 -13.75 -0.74
N ALA A 132 -1.11 -14.14 -1.38
CA ALA A 132 -0.62 -15.50 -1.34
C ALA A 132 -0.02 -15.85 0.02
N GLN A 133 0.83 -14.97 0.56
CA GLN A 133 1.48 -15.15 1.87
C GLN A 133 0.46 -15.25 3.01
N ALA A 134 -0.63 -14.49 2.94
CA ALA A 134 -1.74 -14.58 3.90
C ALA A 134 -2.40 -15.99 3.94
N ARG A 135 -2.12 -16.84 2.95
CA ARG A 135 -2.59 -18.23 2.85
C ARG A 135 -1.44 -19.24 2.87
N ASN A 136 -0.30 -18.85 3.41
CA ASN A 136 0.93 -19.65 3.44
C ASN A 136 1.31 -20.16 2.05
N GLY A 137 1.26 -19.30 1.04
CA GLY A 137 1.73 -19.64 -0.29
C GLY A 137 2.36 -18.44 -0.98
N ASP A 138 2.64 -18.60 -2.26
CA ASP A 138 3.38 -17.65 -3.05
C ASP A 138 2.65 -17.30 -4.36
N CYS A 139 2.81 -16.06 -4.80
CA CYS A 139 2.51 -15.68 -6.17
C CYS A 139 3.83 -15.75 -6.94
N ILE A 140 3.92 -16.71 -7.87
CA ILE A 140 5.16 -17.02 -8.61
C ILE A 140 5.39 -15.99 -9.72
N SER A 141 4.31 -15.44 -10.29
CA SER A 141 4.41 -14.43 -11.32
C SER A 141 5.15 -13.17 -10.86
N ASP A 142 5.87 -12.54 -11.78
CA ASP A 142 6.65 -11.31 -11.57
C ASP A 142 5.87 -10.04 -11.93
N LYS A 143 4.83 -10.17 -12.77
CA LYS A 143 4.06 -9.05 -13.32
C LYS A 143 2.57 -9.20 -13.06
N TYR A 144 1.93 -8.09 -12.71
CA TYR A 144 0.48 -7.96 -12.56
C TYR A 144 -0.02 -6.82 -13.44
N TYR A 145 -1.01 -7.11 -14.28
CA TYR A 145 -1.62 -6.12 -15.17
C TYR A 145 -3.01 -5.71 -14.70
N ASN A 146 -3.87 -6.68 -14.39
CA ASN A 146 -5.23 -6.48 -13.92
C ASN A 146 -5.76 -7.74 -13.22
N THR A 147 -7.00 -7.68 -12.73
CA THR A 147 -7.65 -8.75 -11.98
C THR A 147 -8.05 -9.98 -12.81
N HIS A 148 -8.04 -9.88 -14.13
CA HIS A 148 -8.47 -10.91 -15.08
C HIS A 148 -7.31 -11.62 -15.79
N THR A 149 -6.14 -10.99 -15.88
CA THR A 149 -4.93 -11.62 -16.38
C THR A 149 -4.47 -12.69 -15.40
N LYS A 150 -4.37 -13.93 -15.87
CA LYS A 150 -3.99 -15.09 -15.06
C LYS A 150 -2.57 -14.91 -14.51
N LEU A 151 -2.38 -15.31 -13.25
CA LEU A 151 -1.09 -15.43 -12.59
C LEU A 151 -0.87 -16.88 -12.16
N GLU A 152 0.38 -17.22 -11.89
CA GLU A 152 0.81 -18.49 -11.31
C GLU A 152 0.96 -18.37 -9.79
N TRP A 153 0.45 -19.37 -9.08
CA TRP A 153 0.35 -19.41 -7.63
C TRP A 153 0.89 -20.73 -7.10
N CYS A 154 1.43 -20.71 -5.89
CA CYS A 154 1.89 -21.89 -5.15
C CYS A 154 1.28 -21.89 -3.74
N CYS A 155 0.95 -23.05 -3.19
CA CYS A 155 0.56 -23.19 -1.79
C CYS A 155 1.68 -23.80 -0.95
N ASN A 156 1.55 -23.79 0.38
CA ASN A 156 2.52 -24.42 1.30
C ASN A 156 2.78 -25.91 1.04
N LYS A 157 1.87 -26.63 0.37
CA LYS A 157 2.06 -28.04 -0.01
C LYS A 157 2.86 -28.19 -1.32
N GLY A 158 3.27 -27.10 -1.96
CA GLY A 158 4.06 -27.10 -3.19
C GLY A 158 3.25 -27.24 -4.49
N HIS A 159 1.91 -27.27 -4.42
CA HIS A 159 1.10 -27.33 -5.64
C HIS A 159 1.11 -25.98 -6.35
N THR A 160 1.41 -26.00 -7.66
CA THR A 160 1.33 -24.82 -8.52
C THR A 160 0.05 -24.84 -9.36
N TRP A 161 -0.56 -23.68 -9.56
CA TRP A 161 -1.72 -23.54 -10.45
C TRP A 161 -1.82 -22.15 -11.04
N ILE A 162 -2.54 -22.05 -12.16
CA ILE A 162 -2.81 -20.81 -12.85
C ILE A 162 -4.23 -20.33 -12.51
N ALA A 163 -4.37 -19.12 -11.97
CA ALA A 163 -5.67 -18.54 -11.64
C ALA A 163 -5.69 -17.02 -11.82
N GLN A 164 -6.88 -16.48 -12.05
CA GLN A 164 -7.11 -15.04 -12.05
C GLN A 164 -6.97 -14.49 -10.62
N PRO A 165 -6.27 -13.35 -10.43
CA PRO A 165 -6.21 -12.65 -9.16
C PRO A 165 -7.57 -12.44 -8.49
N ASN A 166 -8.61 -12.11 -9.27
CA ASN A 166 -9.95 -11.91 -8.73
C ASN A 166 -10.46 -13.10 -7.92
N ASN A 167 -10.19 -14.33 -8.36
CA ASN A 167 -10.62 -15.54 -7.67
C ASN A 167 -9.92 -15.67 -6.31
N ILE A 168 -8.62 -15.36 -6.25
CA ILE A 168 -7.82 -15.39 -5.02
C ILE A 168 -8.29 -14.32 -4.04
N ILE A 169 -8.58 -13.13 -4.56
CA ILE A 169 -9.09 -12.00 -3.78
C ILE A 169 -10.46 -12.33 -3.18
N GLN A 170 -11.33 -13.02 -3.94
CA GLN A 170 -12.64 -13.48 -3.50
C GLN A 170 -12.60 -14.69 -2.54
N GLY A 171 -11.42 -15.25 -2.25
CA GLY A 171 -11.25 -16.31 -1.25
C GLY A 171 -10.94 -17.69 -1.82
N ARG A 172 -11.02 -17.90 -3.13
CA ARG A 172 -10.63 -19.19 -3.73
C ARG A 172 -9.13 -19.42 -3.59
N TRP A 173 -8.72 -20.65 -3.37
CA TRP A 173 -7.30 -21.00 -3.19
C TRP A 173 -6.94 -22.28 -3.92
N CYS A 174 -5.85 -22.92 -3.51
CA CYS A 174 -5.28 -24.13 -4.12
C CYS A 174 -6.35 -25.18 -4.42
N PRO A 175 -6.57 -25.56 -5.69
CA PRO A 175 -7.60 -26.53 -6.06
C PRO A 175 -7.24 -27.95 -5.65
N TYR A 176 -5.98 -28.23 -5.30
CA TYR A 176 -5.50 -29.57 -4.95
C TYR A 176 -5.49 -29.82 -3.44
N CYS A 177 -5.38 -28.77 -2.62
CA CYS A 177 -5.29 -28.89 -1.18
C CYS A 177 -6.52 -29.53 -0.51
N PRO A 178 -7.76 -29.23 -0.93
CA PRO A 178 -8.96 -29.88 -0.39
C PRO A 178 -8.99 -31.39 -0.65
N TYR A 179 -8.40 -31.85 -1.76
CA TYR A 179 -8.46 -33.24 -2.22
C TYR A 179 -7.17 -34.02 -1.90
N LYS A 180 -6.43 -33.69 -0.83
CA LYS A 180 -5.12 -34.31 -0.54
C LYS A 180 -5.22 -35.84 -0.43
N LEU A 181 -6.18 -36.34 0.35
CA LEU A 181 -6.36 -37.78 0.53
C LEU A 181 -6.90 -38.43 -0.75
N GLU A 182 -7.85 -37.77 -1.42
CA GLU A 182 -8.40 -38.25 -2.69
C GLU A 182 -7.32 -38.40 -3.76
N ASN A 183 -6.45 -37.39 -3.93
CA ASN A 183 -5.33 -37.44 -4.88
C ASN A 183 -4.35 -38.57 -4.56
N LEU A 184 -4.01 -38.77 -3.28
CA LEU A 184 -3.16 -39.88 -2.87
C LEU A 184 -3.81 -41.25 -3.18
N CYS A 185 -5.10 -41.41 -2.89
CA CYS A 185 -5.86 -42.59 -3.25
C CYS A 185 -5.86 -42.82 -4.77
N ARG A 186 -6.09 -41.77 -5.57
CA ARG A 186 -6.04 -41.84 -7.04
C ARG A 186 -4.69 -42.36 -7.54
N GLU A 187 -3.59 -41.82 -7.03
CA GLU A 187 -2.23 -42.22 -7.44
C GLU A 187 -1.95 -43.69 -7.10
N ILE A 188 -2.21 -44.09 -5.86
CA ILE A 188 -1.98 -45.46 -5.38
C ILE A 188 -2.80 -46.45 -6.22
N VAL A 189 -4.10 -46.18 -6.38
CA VAL A 189 -5.02 -47.10 -7.05
C VAL A 189 -4.73 -47.18 -8.55
N THR A 190 -4.41 -46.04 -9.20
CA THR A 190 -3.99 -46.02 -10.61
C THR A 190 -2.74 -46.86 -10.84
N LYS A 191 -1.76 -46.78 -9.92
CA LYS A 191 -0.53 -47.58 -9.99
C LYS A 191 -0.80 -49.09 -9.93
N TYR A 192 -1.71 -49.53 -9.06
CA TYR A 192 -2.04 -50.97 -8.92
C TYR A 192 -2.93 -51.50 -10.05
N LEU A 193 -3.86 -50.70 -10.56
CA LEU A 193 -4.80 -51.12 -11.60
C LEU A 193 -4.29 -50.93 -13.03
N GLY A 194 -3.19 -50.19 -13.19
CA GLY A 194 -2.61 -49.87 -14.50
C GLY A 194 -3.48 -48.94 -15.35
N LYS A 195 -4.50 -48.30 -14.78
CA LYS A 195 -5.39 -47.37 -15.49
C LYS A 195 -5.94 -46.27 -14.57
N PRO A 196 -6.19 -45.06 -15.09
CA PRO A 196 -6.76 -43.96 -14.32
C PRO A 196 -8.27 -44.18 -14.07
N PRO A 197 -8.85 -43.53 -13.05
CA PRO A 197 -10.29 -43.53 -12.82
C PRO A 197 -11.05 -42.81 -13.94
N SER A 198 -12.35 -43.06 -14.01
CA SER A 198 -13.26 -42.43 -14.96
C SER A 198 -13.32 -40.90 -14.74
N LYS A 199 -13.28 -40.14 -15.83
CA LYS A 199 -13.36 -38.67 -15.79
C LYS A 199 -14.75 -38.15 -15.36
N ASN A 200 -15.80 -38.92 -15.63
CA ASN A 200 -17.15 -38.54 -15.24
C ASN A 200 -17.41 -38.87 -13.77
N ARG A 201 -17.39 -37.87 -12.90
CA ARG A 201 -17.70 -38.01 -11.46
C ARG A 201 -19.18 -37.94 -11.12
N ARG A 202 -20.04 -37.53 -12.06
CA ARG A 202 -21.50 -37.40 -11.85
C ARG A 202 -22.24 -38.15 -12.94
N PRO A 203 -22.27 -39.49 -12.87
CA PRO A 203 -22.87 -40.29 -13.91
C PRO A 203 -24.39 -40.11 -13.94
N ASP A 204 -24.99 -40.22 -15.13
CA ASP A 204 -26.43 -39.97 -15.33
C ASP A 204 -27.31 -40.90 -14.47
N PHE A 205 -26.84 -42.12 -14.17
CA PHE A 205 -27.57 -43.08 -13.35
C PHE A 205 -27.68 -42.69 -11.86
N LEU A 206 -26.96 -41.66 -11.42
CA LEU A 206 -27.08 -41.09 -10.06
C LEU A 206 -27.93 -39.81 -10.01
N LYS A 207 -28.63 -39.45 -11.10
CA LYS A 207 -29.60 -38.35 -11.09
C LYS A 207 -30.92 -38.80 -10.46
N THR A 208 -31.40 -38.02 -9.49
CA THR A 208 -32.73 -38.22 -8.87
C THR A 208 -33.54 -36.91 -8.96
N PRO A 209 -34.86 -36.93 -8.71
CA PRO A 209 -35.64 -35.70 -8.59
C PRO A 209 -35.09 -34.71 -7.56
N GLU A 210 -34.51 -35.21 -6.46
CA GLU A 210 -33.87 -34.41 -5.40
C GLU A 210 -32.47 -33.92 -5.81
N HIS A 211 -31.76 -34.68 -6.66
CA HIS A 211 -30.42 -34.37 -7.15
C HIS A 211 -30.39 -34.38 -8.69
N PRO A 212 -30.95 -33.36 -9.37
CA PRO A 212 -31.08 -33.34 -10.83
C PRO A 212 -29.72 -33.28 -11.56
N THR A 213 -28.66 -32.83 -10.88
CA THR A 213 -27.28 -32.83 -11.41
C THR A 213 -26.52 -34.13 -11.17
N GLY A 214 -27.14 -35.10 -10.47
CA GLY A 214 -26.49 -36.32 -10.02
C GLY A 214 -25.63 -36.14 -8.77
N LEU A 215 -25.47 -37.23 -8.01
CA LEU A 215 -24.51 -37.33 -6.92
C LEU A 215 -23.08 -37.42 -7.48
N GLU A 216 -22.14 -36.79 -6.78
CA GLU A 216 -20.72 -36.82 -7.14
C GLU A 216 -20.05 -38.01 -6.47
N LEU A 217 -19.29 -38.76 -7.26
CA LEU A 217 -18.43 -39.86 -6.84
C LEU A 217 -16.98 -39.41 -6.80
N ASP A 218 -16.22 -39.82 -5.80
CA ASP A 218 -14.82 -39.41 -5.68
C ASP A 218 -13.94 -40.05 -6.74
N ILE A 219 -13.68 -41.35 -6.67
CA ILE A 219 -12.76 -42.04 -7.57
C ILE A 219 -13.49 -43.20 -8.25
N PRO A 220 -14.31 -42.94 -9.30
CA PRO A 220 -15.06 -43.98 -9.99
C PRO A 220 -14.19 -44.78 -10.97
N TYR A 221 -14.37 -46.10 -10.98
CA TYR A 221 -13.83 -47.03 -11.98
C TYR A 221 -14.98 -47.84 -12.58
N TYR A 222 -15.78 -47.22 -13.46
CA TYR A 222 -16.97 -47.86 -14.02
C TYR A 222 -16.65 -49.17 -14.76
N ASP A 223 -15.52 -49.21 -15.49
CA ASP A 223 -15.07 -50.42 -16.20
C ASP A 223 -14.74 -51.59 -15.26
N LEU A 224 -14.50 -51.31 -13.97
CA LEU A 224 -14.20 -52.32 -12.93
C LEU A 224 -15.36 -52.48 -11.95
N GLY A 225 -16.46 -51.73 -12.11
CA GLY A 225 -17.66 -51.84 -11.30
C GLY A 225 -17.53 -51.36 -9.85
N PHE A 226 -16.56 -50.48 -9.53
CA PHE A 226 -16.44 -49.92 -8.17
C PHE A 226 -16.11 -48.43 -8.16
N VAL A 227 -16.31 -47.82 -6.99
CA VAL A 227 -15.93 -46.44 -6.66
C VAL A 227 -15.20 -46.45 -5.33
N ILE A 228 -14.23 -45.54 -5.18
CA ILE A 228 -13.61 -45.25 -3.89
C ILE A 228 -14.11 -43.87 -3.45
N GLU A 229 -14.92 -43.86 -2.40
CA GLU A 229 -15.36 -42.65 -1.71
C GLU A 229 -14.33 -42.29 -0.64
N VAL A 230 -13.86 -41.05 -0.67
CA VAL A 230 -12.84 -40.55 0.25
C VAL A 230 -13.51 -39.54 1.15
N GLN A 231 -13.85 -39.99 2.36
CA GLN A 231 -14.43 -39.11 3.37
C GLN A 231 -13.49 -37.90 3.59
N GLY A 232 -14.01 -36.70 3.36
CA GLY A 232 -13.35 -35.47 3.75
C GLY A 232 -13.27 -35.38 5.28
N GLU A 233 -12.15 -34.85 5.78
CA GLU A 233 -12.08 -34.38 7.18
C GLU A 233 -13.07 -33.23 7.42
#